data_AF-A0AAD7KZK1-F1
#
_entry.id   AF-A0AAD7KZK1-F1
#
_cell.length_a   1.000
_cell.length_b   1.000
_cell.length_c   1.000
_cell.angle_alpha   90.00
_cell.angle_beta   90.00
_cell.angle_gamma   90.00
#
_symmetry.space_group_name_H-M   'P 1'
#
loop_
_entity.id
_entity.type
_entity.pdbx_description
1 polymer ?
#
loop_
_entity_poly.entity_id
_entity_poly.type
_entity_poly.pdbx_seq_one_letter_code
_entity_poly.pdbx_strand_id
1 'polypeptide(L)'
;MEFTKTSSILVLLLVFVSVIFQAKAYYSATCVTRGSRCYGKKIDCPYECPDRYSDKPTCKAVCRRCYDPRFIGGDGRVFYFHGKSNEHFTLVSDSNLQINARFIGHRPAGRGRDYTWIQALGILSNSKTFSLEATKASKWEDDVDHLKFTYNGNDLELPEGSLSMWYSPEKDVRIERVASKNSIIVTLKDVAEILVNVVPVTKEDNRIHNYQVPSDDCFAHLEVQFRFFSLSPKVEGVLGRTYRPDFENPAKPGVAMPVLGGEDNYRTTSLLSAGCGACVFSSESAAEKETTAEAEYGTLDCTSRTSGGYGIVCKK
;
A
#
# COMPACT_ATOMS: atom_id res chain seq x y z
N MET A 1 53.01 19.28 -20.43
CA MET A 1 52.27 18.93 -19.20
C MET A 1 51.76 17.50 -19.41
N GLU A 2 52.61 16.52 -19.10
CA GLU A 2 52.31 15.11 -19.29
C GLU A 2 51.40 14.66 -18.15
N PHE A 3 50.11 14.46 -18.45
CA PHE A 3 49.24 13.71 -17.55
C PHE A 3 49.69 12.26 -17.59
N THR A 4 50.38 11.83 -16.54
CA THR A 4 50.87 10.47 -16.36
C THR A 4 49.71 9.49 -16.48
N LYS A 5 49.85 8.53 -17.41
CA LYS A 5 48.86 7.49 -17.77
C LYS A 5 48.35 6.71 -16.55
N THR A 6 49.15 6.62 -15.50
CA THR A 6 48.84 6.01 -14.19
C THR A 6 47.79 6.80 -13.40
N SER A 7 47.75 8.12 -13.52
CA SER A 7 46.80 8.99 -12.79
C SER A 7 45.38 8.84 -13.33
N SER A 8 45.20 8.77 -14.65
CA SER A 8 43.87 8.54 -15.26
C SER A 8 43.28 7.16 -14.93
N ILE A 9 44.12 6.13 -14.82
CA ILE A 9 43.65 4.77 -14.45
C ILE A 9 43.20 4.74 -12.99
N LEU A 10 43.91 5.45 -12.10
CA LEU A 10 43.55 5.52 -10.69
C LEU A 10 42.25 6.31 -10.46
N VAL A 11 42.04 7.38 -11.21
CA VAL A 11 40.80 8.17 -11.18
C VAL A 11 39.63 7.36 -11.76
N LEU A 12 39.82 6.63 -12.86
CA LEU A 12 38.79 5.74 -13.41
C LEU A 12 38.44 4.58 -12.45
N LEU A 13 39.43 3.99 -11.78
CA LEU A 13 39.21 2.97 -10.75
C LEU A 13 38.46 3.54 -9.54
N LEU A 14 38.82 4.74 -9.07
CA LEU A 14 38.12 5.40 -7.97
C LEU A 14 36.66 5.76 -8.33
N VAL A 15 36.42 6.22 -9.56
CA VAL A 15 35.06 6.48 -10.06
C VAL A 15 34.28 5.17 -10.18
N PHE A 16 34.86 4.09 -10.72
CA PHE A 16 34.20 2.78 -10.78
C PHE A 16 33.91 2.20 -9.38
N VAL A 17 34.82 2.33 -8.42
CA VAL A 17 34.60 1.88 -7.03
C VAL A 17 33.50 2.70 -6.35
N SER A 18 33.38 3.99 -6.66
CA SER A 18 32.30 4.84 -6.13
C SER A 18 30.92 4.59 -6.77
N VAL A 19 30.87 4.06 -7.99
CA VAL A 19 29.61 3.68 -8.65
C VAL A 19 29.11 2.30 -8.20
N ILE A 20 29.99 1.43 -7.66
CA ILE A 20 29.64 0.06 -7.24
C ILE A 20 29.06 -0.01 -5.81
N PHE A 21 29.16 1.06 -5.01
CA PHE A 21 28.62 1.09 -3.63
C PHE A 21 27.59 2.19 -3.40
N GLN A 22 26.52 2.23 -4.21
CA GLN A 22 25.22 2.66 -3.70
C GLN A 22 24.44 1.45 -3.19
N ALA A 23 24.98 0.79 -2.17
CA ALA A 23 24.18 -0.12 -1.36
C ALA A 23 23.16 0.75 -0.60
N LYS A 24 21.92 0.84 -1.08
CA LYS A 24 20.81 1.38 -0.29
C LYS A 24 20.69 0.47 0.95
N ALA A 25 21.26 0.93 2.07
CA ALA A 25 21.24 0.20 3.32
C ALA A 25 19.80 0.19 3.86
N TYR A 26 19.07 -0.90 3.66
CA TYR A 26 17.83 -1.17 4.38
C TYR A 26 18.16 -1.25 5.86
N TYR A 27 17.50 -0.42 6.68
CA TYR A 27 17.67 -0.47 8.12
C TYR A 27 16.79 -1.58 8.68
N SER A 28 17.39 -2.59 9.32
CA SER A 28 16.60 -3.67 9.94
C SER A 28 16.20 -3.28 11.38
N ALA A 29 14.89 -3.35 11.65
CA ALA A 29 14.30 -3.07 12.93
C ALA A 29 13.77 -4.36 13.60
N THR A 30 14.32 -4.72 14.76
CA THR A 30 13.71 -5.77 15.59
C THR A 30 12.45 -5.22 16.25
N CYS A 31 11.31 -5.86 16.00
CA CYS A 31 10.05 -5.49 16.59
C CYS A 31 10.00 -5.95 18.07
N VAL A 32 9.85 -4.98 18.96
CA VAL A 32 9.92 -5.17 20.43
C VAL A 32 8.55 -5.06 21.11
N THR A 33 7.50 -4.79 20.34
CA THR A 33 6.14 -4.63 20.86
C THR A 33 5.58 -5.98 21.31
N ARG A 34 5.59 -6.24 22.63
CA ARG A 34 5.01 -7.46 23.22
C ARG A 34 3.54 -7.60 22.80
N GLY A 35 3.16 -8.79 22.31
CA GLY A 35 1.82 -9.09 21.81
C GLY A 35 1.55 -8.72 20.34
N SER A 36 2.54 -8.16 19.62
CA SER A 36 2.46 -8.00 18.17
C SER A 36 3.00 -9.22 17.42
N ARG A 37 2.56 -9.45 16.18
CA ARG A 37 2.96 -10.62 15.36
C ARG A 37 4.43 -10.64 14.94
N CYS A 38 5.08 -9.49 15.03
CA CYS A 38 6.49 -9.34 14.79
C CYS A 38 7.34 -9.38 16.05
N TYR A 39 6.76 -9.62 17.22
CA TYR A 39 7.54 -9.59 18.44
C TYR A 39 8.75 -10.54 18.35
N GLY A 40 9.96 -9.97 18.42
CA GLY A 40 11.23 -10.67 18.27
C GLY A 40 11.72 -10.86 16.82
N LYS A 41 10.92 -10.54 15.80
CA LYS A 41 11.31 -10.61 14.38
C LYS A 41 12.04 -9.32 13.95
N LYS A 42 13.02 -9.44 13.05
CA LYS A 42 13.60 -8.31 12.31
C LYS A 42 12.71 -7.98 11.11
N ILE A 43 12.43 -6.70 10.91
CA ILE A 43 11.67 -6.15 9.78
C ILE A 43 12.60 -5.20 9.04
N ASP A 44 12.63 -5.29 7.71
CA ASP A 44 13.39 -4.36 6.88
C ASP A 44 12.59 -3.08 6.64
N CYS A 45 13.17 -1.95 7.03
CA CYS A 45 12.55 -0.65 6.88
C CYS A 45 12.96 0.01 5.56
N PRO A 46 12.03 0.72 4.88
CA PRO A 46 12.35 1.57 3.74
C PRO A 46 13.41 2.61 4.12
N TYR A 47 14.26 3.00 3.17
CA TYR A 47 15.36 3.93 3.44
C TYR A 47 14.88 5.34 3.85
N GLU A 48 13.63 5.70 3.49
CA GLU A 48 12.97 6.96 3.86
C GLU A 48 12.56 7.01 5.35
N CYS A 49 12.79 5.92 6.07
CA CYS A 49 12.60 5.76 7.51
C CYS A 49 13.97 5.73 8.20
N PRO A 50 14.60 6.90 8.42
CA PRO A 50 15.94 7.00 9.00
C PRO A 50 16.01 6.49 10.45
N ASP A 51 14.87 6.43 11.15
CA ASP A 51 14.75 5.80 12.46
C ASP A 51 13.38 5.11 12.68
N ARG A 52 13.31 4.24 13.70
CA ARG A 52 12.09 3.49 14.10
C ARG A 52 10.99 4.36 14.73
N TYR A 53 11.28 5.61 15.05
CA TYR A 53 10.42 6.59 15.71
C TYR A 53 9.89 7.67 14.77
N SER A 54 10.26 7.63 13.49
CA SER A 54 9.78 8.53 12.45
C SER A 54 8.26 8.69 12.53
N ASP A 55 7.81 9.94 12.57
CA ASP A 55 6.39 10.25 12.69
C ASP A 55 5.60 10.01 11.41
N LYS A 56 6.31 9.74 10.30
CA LYS A 56 5.70 9.38 9.02
C LYS A 56 4.78 8.16 9.18
N PRO A 57 3.52 8.24 8.72
CA PRO A 57 2.58 7.12 8.79
C PRO A 57 3.12 5.82 8.18
N THR A 58 3.80 5.92 7.02
CA THR A 58 4.45 4.79 6.34
C THR A 58 5.49 4.10 7.22
N CYS A 59 6.33 4.88 7.92
CA CYS A 59 7.35 4.31 8.82
C CYS A 59 6.71 3.66 10.06
N LYS A 60 5.62 4.23 10.60
CA LYS A 60 4.89 3.62 11.71
C LYS A 60 4.25 2.29 11.32
N ALA A 61 3.72 2.20 10.10
CA ALA A 61 3.00 1.04 9.62
C ALA A 61 3.93 -0.09 9.13
N VAL A 62 5.12 0.24 8.60
CA VAL A 62 6.11 -0.76 8.17
C VAL A 62 7.07 -1.15 9.31
N CYS A 63 7.56 -0.19 10.11
CA CYS A 63 8.65 -0.42 11.06
C CYS A 63 8.22 -0.58 12.53
N ARG A 64 7.02 -0.15 12.94
CA ARG A 64 6.61 -0.20 14.37
C ARG A 64 5.55 -1.24 14.68
N ARG A 65 4.71 -1.64 13.72
CA ARG A 65 3.48 -2.35 14.04
C ARG A 65 3.15 -3.40 12.98
N CYS A 66 3.46 -4.65 13.27
CA CYS A 66 2.93 -5.76 12.47
C CYS A 66 1.49 -6.03 12.89
N TYR A 67 0.61 -5.50 12.06
CA TYR A 67 -0.80 -5.78 12.12
C TYR A 67 -1.18 -6.60 10.89
N ASP A 68 -2.07 -7.58 11.10
CA ASP A 68 -3.03 -8.04 10.08
C ASP A 68 -3.60 -6.84 9.32
N PRO A 69 -4.02 -6.97 8.05
CA PRO A 69 -4.44 -5.82 7.29
C PRO A 69 -5.65 -5.17 7.97
N ARG A 70 -5.40 -3.97 8.49
CA ARG A 70 -6.40 -3.04 9.00
C ARG A 70 -6.23 -1.78 8.17
N PHE A 71 -7.34 -1.22 7.71
CA PHE A 71 -7.27 0.04 6.99
C PHE A 71 -6.97 1.17 7.97
N ILE A 72 -6.13 2.11 7.55
CA ILE A 72 -5.93 3.39 8.23
C ILE A 72 -6.70 4.42 7.41
N GLY A 73 -7.77 4.96 7.98
CA GLY A 73 -8.58 5.99 7.34
C GLY A 73 -7.82 7.31 7.19
N GLY A 74 -8.37 8.22 6.38
CA GLY A 74 -7.83 9.58 6.22
C GLY A 74 -7.79 10.38 7.52
N ASP A 75 -8.65 10.04 8.48
CA ASP A 75 -8.66 10.55 9.86
C ASP A 75 -7.58 9.93 10.77
N GLY A 76 -6.72 9.06 10.23
CA GLY A 76 -5.66 8.36 10.95
C GLY A 76 -6.16 7.23 11.86
N ARG A 77 -7.46 6.90 11.85
CA ARG A 77 -8.02 5.84 12.68
C ARG A 77 -7.99 4.50 11.97
N VAL A 78 -7.70 3.47 12.74
CA VAL A 78 -7.69 2.09 12.26
C VAL A 78 -9.12 1.55 12.23
N PHE A 79 -9.54 0.95 11.13
CA PHE A 79 -10.81 0.25 11.02
C PHE A 79 -10.69 -1.05 10.24
N TYR A 80 -11.73 -1.88 10.39
CA TYR A 80 -11.84 -3.18 9.77
C TYR A 80 -12.95 -3.17 8.73
N PHE A 81 -12.72 -3.91 7.67
CA PHE A 81 -13.73 -4.21 6.67
C PHE A 81 -13.74 -5.72 6.47
N HIS A 82 -14.90 -6.32 6.70
CA HIS A 82 -15.05 -7.77 6.61
C HIS A 82 -15.36 -8.21 5.18
N GLY A 83 -15.99 -7.38 4.34
CA GLY A 83 -16.38 -7.81 3.00
C GLY A 83 -17.13 -9.16 3.01
N LYS A 84 -17.03 -9.91 1.91
CA LYS A 84 -17.64 -11.24 1.75
C LYS A 84 -16.72 -12.13 0.92
N SER A 85 -16.66 -13.42 1.26
CA SER A 85 -15.85 -14.39 0.51
C SER A 85 -16.31 -14.49 -0.94
N ASN A 86 -15.35 -14.50 -1.87
CA ASN A 86 -15.56 -14.54 -3.32
C ASN A 86 -16.30 -13.32 -3.90
N GLU A 87 -16.25 -12.18 -3.21
CA GLU A 87 -16.84 -10.93 -3.70
C GLU A 87 -15.79 -9.84 -3.89
N HIS A 88 -16.20 -8.77 -4.59
CA HIS A 88 -15.37 -7.63 -4.92
C HIS A 88 -15.97 -6.36 -4.34
N PHE A 89 -15.11 -5.50 -3.79
CA PHE A 89 -15.51 -4.23 -3.22
C PHE A 89 -14.55 -3.11 -3.63
N THR A 90 -15.09 -1.93 -3.90
CA THR A 90 -14.31 -0.73 -4.15
C THR A 90 -13.77 -0.15 -2.85
N LEU A 91 -12.45 -0.16 -2.71
CA LEU A 91 -11.74 0.46 -1.59
C LEU A 91 -11.68 1.97 -1.77
N VAL A 92 -11.37 2.43 -2.99
CA VAL A 92 -11.27 3.84 -3.35
C VAL A 92 -11.89 4.05 -4.72
N SER A 93 -12.73 5.06 -4.87
CA SER A 93 -13.30 5.53 -6.13
C SER A 93 -13.18 7.05 -6.16
N ASP A 94 -12.41 7.58 -7.09
CA ASP A 94 -12.27 9.00 -7.37
C ASP A 94 -12.39 9.20 -8.88
N SER A 95 -12.49 10.44 -9.36
CA SER A 95 -12.80 10.72 -10.77
C SER A 95 -11.90 9.98 -11.76
N ASN A 96 -10.60 9.88 -11.47
CA ASN A 96 -9.58 9.28 -12.33
C ASN A 96 -8.92 8.01 -11.75
N LEU A 97 -9.33 7.56 -10.56
CA LEU A 97 -8.76 6.38 -9.91
C LEU A 97 -9.86 5.52 -9.29
N GLN A 98 -9.86 4.23 -9.58
CA GLN A 98 -10.61 3.26 -8.80
C GLN A 98 -9.73 2.09 -8.38
N ILE A 99 -9.77 1.75 -7.11
CA ILE A 99 -9.09 0.59 -6.53
C ILE A 99 -10.16 -0.33 -5.94
N ASN A 100 -10.29 -1.50 -6.55
CA ASN A 100 -11.13 -2.58 -6.09
C ASN A 100 -10.29 -3.66 -5.39
N ALA A 101 -10.91 -4.42 -4.50
CA ALA A 101 -10.32 -5.57 -3.83
C ALA A 101 -11.20 -6.80 -4.00
N ARG A 102 -10.58 -7.95 -4.29
CA ARG A 102 -11.21 -9.28 -4.24
C ARG A 102 -10.99 -9.87 -2.86
N PHE A 103 -12.05 -10.39 -2.25
CA PHE A 103 -11.98 -11.07 -0.97
C PHE A 103 -12.07 -12.58 -1.14
N ILE A 104 -11.19 -13.30 -0.44
CA ILE A 104 -11.31 -14.74 -0.19
C ILE A 104 -11.74 -14.94 1.25
N GLY A 105 -12.21 -16.14 1.60
CA GLY A 105 -12.61 -16.40 2.96
C GLY A 105 -12.84 -17.86 3.31
N HIS A 106 -12.93 -18.10 4.62
CA HIS A 106 -13.11 -19.40 5.23
C HIS A 106 -14.19 -19.35 6.32
N ARG A 107 -15.11 -20.32 6.31
CA ARG A 107 -16.16 -20.45 7.32
C ARG A 107 -16.07 -21.82 8.00
N PRO A 108 -15.56 -21.87 9.23
CA PRO A 108 -15.64 -23.08 10.04
C PRO A 108 -17.08 -23.46 10.35
N ALA A 109 -17.32 -24.76 10.57
CA ALA A 109 -18.63 -25.25 10.98
C ALA A 109 -19.11 -24.53 12.26
N GLY A 110 -20.39 -24.15 12.27
CA GLY A 110 -21.01 -23.45 13.40
C GLY A 110 -20.74 -21.94 13.47
N ARG A 111 -19.98 -21.36 12.54
CA ARG A 111 -19.76 -19.91 12.47
C ARG A 111 -20.79 -19.24 11.55
N GLY A 112 -21.41 -18.15 12.00
CA GLY A 112 -22.39 -17.40 11.23
C GLY A 112 -21.82 -16.47 10.14
N ARG A 113 -20.50 -16.27 10.10
CA ARG A 113 -19.81 -15.38 9.15
C ARG A 113 -18.46 -15.91 8.72
N ASP A 114 -18.01 -15.49 7.55
CA ASP A 114 -16.67 -15.83 7.04
C ASP A 114 -15.58 -15.10 7.82
N TYR A 115 -14.41 -15.73 7.91
CA TYR A 115 -13.14 -15.00 7.96
C TYR A 115 -12.76 -14.63 6.54
N THR A 116 -12.19 -13.45 6.35
CA THR A 116 -12.02 -12.84 5.04
C THR A 116 -10.70 -12.13 4.92
N TRP A 117 -10.05 -12.27 3.77
CA TRP A 117 -8.77 -11.64 3.45
C TRP A 117 -8.79 -11.08 2.03
N ILE A 118 -7.98 -10.06 1.77
CA ILE A 118 -7.84 -9.48 0.43
C ILE A 118 -6.94 -10.40 -0.39
N GLN A 119 -7.43 -10.97 -1.48
CA GLN A 119 -6.63 -11.79 -2.37
C GLN A 119 -5.99 -10.97 -3.49
N ALA A 120 -6.72 -9.99 -4.02
CA ALA A 120 -6.29 -9.25 -5.20
C ALA A 120 -6.70 -7.79 -5.12
N LEU A 121 -5.91 -6.93 -5.76
CA LEU A 121 -6.26 -5.54 -6.05
C LEU A 121 -6.44 -5.36 -7.56
N GLY A 122 -7.47 -4.62 -7.94
CA GLY A 122 -7.70 -4.14 -9.29
C GLY A 122 -7.65 -2.62 -9.28
N ILE A 123 -6.79 -2.05 -10.12
CA ILE A 123 -6.59 -0.61 -10.24
C ILE A 123 -7.04 -0.19 -11.63
N LEU A 124 -8.04 0.68 -11.68
CA LEU A 124 -8.49 1.35 -12.88
C LEU A 124 -8.00 2.79 -12.80
N SER A 125 -7.27 3.22 -13.82
CA SER A 125 -6.78 4.58 -13.95
C SER A 125 -6.96 5.00 -15.40
N ASN A 126 -7.74 6.06 -15.64
CA ASN A 126 -8.13 6.49 -16.98
C ASN A 126 -8.76 5.31 -17.77
N SER A 127 -8.22 4.95 -18.93
CA SER A 127 -8.64 3.80 -19.75
C SER A 127 -7.74 2.56 -19.57
N LYS A 128 -6.92 2.52 -18.50
CA LYS A 128 -5.96 1.45 -18.24
C LYS A 128 -6.36 0.67 -17.00
N THR A 129 -6.01 -0.61 -17.01
CA THR A 129 -6.23 -1.51 -15.88
C THR A 129 -4.95 -2.19 -15.48
N PHE A 130 -4.75 -2.31 -14.18
CA PHE A 130 -3.67 -3.08 -13.58
C PHE A 130 -4.25 -3.95 -12.48
N SER A 131 -3.81 -5.19 -12.35
CA SER A 131 -4.17 -6.03 -11.23
C SER A 131 -2.97 -6.72 -10.63
N LEU A 132 -3.05 -6.99 -9.33
CA LEU A 132 -2.11 -7.83 -8.62
C LEU A 132 -2.88 -8.78 -7.71
N GLU A 133 -2.42 -10.02 -7.59
CA GLU A 133 -3.06 -11.03 -6.76
C GLU A 133 -2.07 -11.97 -6.08
N ALA A 134 -2.49 -12.47 -4.91
CA ALA A 134 -1.85 -13.58 -4.23
C ALA A 134 -2.28 -14.90 -4.88
N THR A 135 -1.31 -15.71 -5.32
CA THR A 135 -1.57 -17.04 -5.86
C THR A 135 -1.93 -18.00 -4.73
N LYS A 136 -2.88 -18.89 -4.98
CA LYS A 136 -3.30 -19.91 -4.00
C LYS A 136 -2.13 -20.86 -3.71
N ALA A 137 -1.93 -21.17 -2.43
CA ALA A 137 -0.92 -22.11 -1.98
C ALA A 137 -1.50 -23.02 -0.88
N SER A 138 -1.19 -24.31 -0.93
CA SER A 138 -1.60 -25.26 0.12
C SER A 138 -0.72 -25.17 1.36
N LYS A 139 0.58 -24.93 1.15
CA LYS A 139 1.58 -24.66 2.17
C LYS A 139 2.36 -23.42 1.76
N TRP A 140 2.75 -22.65 2.76
CA TRP A 140 3.58 -21.48 2.55
C TRP A 140 5.05 -21.90 2.43
N GLU A 141 5.71 -21.45 1.37
CA GLU A 141 7.13 -21.62 1.13
C GLU A 141 7.72 -20.24 0.83
N ASP A 142 8.64 -19.76 1.67
CA ASP A 142 9.17 -18.39 1.59
C ASP A 142 9.98 -18.13 0.30
N ASP A 143 10.45 -19.20 -0.35
CA ASP A 143 11.21 -19.16 -1.59
C ASP A 143 10.33 -19.26 -2.85
N VAL A 144 9.01 -19.29 -2.72
CA VAL A 144 8.08 -19.23 -3.85
C VAL A 144 7.52 -17.82 -3.97
N ASP A 145 7.53 -17.26 -5.17
CA ASP A 145 6.87 -15.97 -5.43
C ASP A 145 5.37 -16.20 -5.68
N HIS A 146 4.55 -15.65 -4.80
CA HIS A 146 3.10 -15.78 -4.81
C HIS A 146 2.41 -14.56 -5.42
N LEU A 147 3.15 -13.69 -6.11
CA LEU A 147 2.62 -12.52 -6.78
C LEU A 147 2.31 -12.83 -8.25
N LYS A 148 1.10 -12.50 -8.69
CA LYS A 148 0.75 -12.46 -10.12
C LYS A 148 0.25 -11.07 -10.50
N PHE A 149 0.65 -10.59 -11.67
CA PHE A 149 0.33 -9.26 -12.19
C PHE A 149 -0.35 -9.33 -13.55
N THR A 150 -1.25 -8.39 -13.81
CA THR A 150 -1.72 -8.12 -15.18
C THR A 150 -1.75 -6.62 -15.47
N TYR A 151 -1.49 -6.26 -16.72
CA TYR A 151 -1.64 -4.89 -17.23
C TYR A 151 -2.46 -4.92 -18.52
N ASN A 152 -3.59 -4.21 -18.52
CA ASN A 152 -4.60 -4.20 -19.59
C ASN A 152 -5.02 -5.62 -20.03
N GLY A 153 -5.19 -6.51 -19.06
CA GLY A 153 -5.60 -7.89 -19.28
C GLY A 153 -4.50 -8.85 -19.76
N ASN A 154 -3.27 -8.37 -19.97
CA ASN A 154 -2.13 -9.22 -20.31
C ASN A 154 -1.31 -9.54 -19.06
N ASP A 155 -0.80 -10.77 -18.95
CA ASP A 155 0.11 -11.14 -17.88
C ASP A 155 1.38 -10.26 -17.93
N LEU A 156 1.81 -9.81 -16.76
CA LEU A 156 2.98 -8.95 -16.60
C LEU A 156 4.03 -9.71 -15.79
N GLU A 157 5.22 -9.86 -16.38
CA GLU A 157 6.36 -10.46 -15.71
C GLU A 157 7.22 -9.38 -15.04
N LEU A 158 7.39 -9.50 -13.73
CA LEU A 158 8.31 -8.70 -12.93
C LEU A 158 9.41 -9.63 -12.41
N PRO A 159 10.67 -9.48 -12.87
CA PRO A 159 11.76 -10.36 -12.47
C PRO A 159 11.88 -10.47 -10.95
N GLU A 160 12.11 -11.68 -10.45
CA GLU A 160 12.46 -11.90 -9.04
C GLU A 160 13.77 -11.16 -8.70
N GLY A 161 13.89 -10.68 -7.46
CA GLY A 161 15.06 -9.94 -7.01
C GLY A 161 14.68 -8.60 -6.38
N SER A 162 15.38 -8.24 -5.30
CA SER A 162 15.16 -6.94 -4.65
C SER A 162 15.48 -5.82 -5.63
N LEU A 163 14.68 -4.76 -5.61
CA LEU A 163 14.79 -3.59 -6.49
C LEU A 163 14.50 -3.86 -7.98
N SER A 164 14.03 -5.05 -8.35
CA SER A 164 13.47 -5.29 -9.68
C SER A 164 12.27 -4.36 -9.91
N MET A 165 12.22 -3.73 -11.07
CA MET A 165 11.22 -2.72 -11.39
C MET A 165 10.54 -2.99 -12.73
N TRP A 166 9.30 -2.54 -12.82
CA TRP A 166 8.55 -2.43 -14.06
C TRP A 166 7.83 -1.09 -14.12
N TYR A 167 7.68 -0.55 -15.33
CA TYR A 167 6.93 0.67 -15.61
C TYR A 167 5.89 0.40 -16.69
N SER A 168 4.73 1.04 -16.55
CA SER A 168 3.79 1.14 -17.67
C SER A 168 4.44 1.90 -18.85
N PRO A 169 3.99 1.65 -20.10
CA PRO A 169 4.46 2.40 -21.26
C PRO A 169 4.38 3.92 -21.07
N GLU A 170 3.31 4.39 -20.42
CA GLU A 170 3.04 5.80 -20.13
C GLU A 170 3.79 6.33 -18.89
N LYS A 171 4.50 5.47 -18.15
CA LYS A 171 5.24 5.78 -16.91
C LYS A 171 4.37 6.40 -15.80
N ASP A 172 3.09 6.06 -15.79
CA ASP A 172 2.11 6.45 -14.78
C ASP A 172 1.93 5.39 -13.68
N VAL A 173 2.33 4.15 -13.95
CA VAL A 173 2.38 3.04 -12.97
C VAL A 173 3.80 2.50 -12.89
N ARG A 174 4.32 2.40 -11.67
CA ARG A 174 5.59 1.72 -11.38
C ARG A 174 5.36 0.61 -10.37
N ILE A 175 6.00 -0.53 -10.59
CA ILE A 175 6.04 -1.64 -9.62
C ILE A 175 7.50 -1.85 -9.26
N GLU A 176 7.80 -1.89 -7.97
CA GLU A 176 9.14 -2.12 -7.46
C GLU A 176 9.12 -3.22 -6.39
N ARG A 177 10.01 -4.19 -6.51
CA ARG A 177 10.21 -5.22 -5.50
C ARG A 177 10.96 -4.66 -4.29
N VAL A 178 10.33 -4.75 -3.12
CA VAL A 178 10.98 -4.38 -1.85
C VAL A 178 11.88 -5.53 -1.37
N ALA A 179 11.40 -6.76 -1.53
CA ALA A 179 12.16 -7.98 -1.27
C ALA A 179 12.30 -8.82 -2.54
N SER A 180 13.10 -9.89 -2.51
CA SER A 180 13.25 -10.79 -3.66
C SER A 180 11.92 -11.36 -4.16
N LYS A 181 10.98 -11.65 -3.25
CA LYS A 181 9.67 -12.27 -3.48
C LYS A 181 8.61 -11.64 -2.59
N ASN A 182 7.34 -11.77 -2.96
CA ASN A 182 6.17 -11.52 -2.11
C ASN A 182 6.01 -10.10 -1.53
N SER A 183 6.87 -9.13 -1.83
CA SER A 183 6.78 -7.77 -1.31
C SER A 183 7.11 -6.73 -2.36
N ILE A 184 6.16 -5.83 -2.63
CA ILE A 184 6.25 -4.80 -3.67
C ILE A 184 5.69 -3.45 -3.21
N ILE A 185 6.13 -2.40 -3.87
CA ILE A 185 5.46 -1.10 -3.88
C ILE A 185 4.93 -0.85 -5.27
N VAL A 186 3.64 -0.52 -5.36
CA VAL A 186 3.00 0.02 -6.57
C VAL A 186 2.92 1.53 -6.41
N THR A 187 3.49 2.28 -7.34
CA THR A 187 3.40 3.74 -7.39
C THR A 187 2.50 4.15 -8.55
N LEU A 188 1.41 4.84 -8.23
CA LEU A 188 0.56 5.55 -9.17
C LEU A 188 1.00 7.01 -9.19
N LYS A 189 1.55 7.45 -10.33
CA LYS A 189 2.18 8.77 -10.47
C LYS A 189 1.28 9.87 -9.93
N ASP A 190 1.83 10.67 -9.00
CA ASP A 190 1.19 11.81 -8.34
C ASP A 190 -0.11 11.51 -7.56
N VAL A 191 -0.55 10.25 -7.48
CA VAL A 191 -1.83 9.85 -6.89
C VAL A 191 -1.65 9.03 -5.61
N ALA A 192 -0.91 7.92 -5.66
CA ALA A 192 -0.77 7.03 -4.52
C ALA A 192 0.48 6.14 -4.57
N GLU A 193 0.93 5.71 -3.39
CA GLU A 193 1.81 4.56 -3.18
C GLU A 193 1.05 3.46 -2.45
N ILE A 194 1.24 2.21 -2.88
CA ILE A 194 0.59 1.04 -2.30
C ILE A 194 1.67 0.02 -1.98
N LEU A 195 1.94 -0.18 -0.70
CA LEU A 195 2.78 -1.27 -0.24
C LEU A 195 1.93 -2.54 -0.13
N VAL A 196 2.41 -3.63 -0.74
CA VAL A 196 1.73 -4.92 -0.74
C VAL A 196 2.70 -6.01 -0.32
N ASN A 197 2.28 -6.83 0.65
CA ASN A 197 2.95 -8.07 1.00
C ASN A 197 1.99 -9.24 0.82
N VAL A 198 2.46 -10.34 0.22
CA VAL A 198 1.74 -11.61 0.23
C VAL A 198 2.15 -12.38 1.48
N VAL A 199 1.17 -12.78 2.29
CA VAL A 199 1.38 -13.53 3.52
C VAL A 199 0.37 -14.68 3.63
N PRO A 200 0.73 -15.78 4.31
CA PRO A 200 -0.21 -16.85 4.60
C PRO A 200 -0.97 -16.57 5.90
N VAL A 201 -2.06 -17.30 6.13
CA VAL A 201 -2.55 -17.50 7.50
C VAL A 201 -1.61 -18.46 8.22
N THR A 202 -0.87 -17.96 9.21
CA THR A 202 0.11 -18.79 9.91
C THR A 202 -0.57 -19.78 10.87
N LYS A 203 0.17 -20.82 11.29
CA LYS A 203 -0.29 -21.74 12.33
C LYS A 203 -0.64 -21.01 13.64
N GLU A 204 0.10 -19.95 13.95
CA GLU A 204 -0.14 -19.15 15.16
C GLU A 204 -1.40 -18.29 15.03
N ASP A 205 -1.62 -17.66 13.87
CA ASP A 205 -2.85 -16.92 13.62
C ASP A 205 -4.07 -17.85 13.67
N ASN A 206 -3.95 -19.03 13.04
CA ASN A 206 -4.99 -20.06 13.08
C ASN A 206 -5.30 -20.51 14.52
N ARG A 207 -4.28 -20.67 15.36
CA ARG A 207 -4.43 -21.04 16.78
C ARG A 207 -5.07 -19.94 17.61
N ILE A 208 -4.60 -18.70 17.47
CA ILE A 208 -5.09 -17.54 18.25
C ILE A 208 -6.54 -17.21 17.89
N HIS A 209 -6.85 -17.21 16.59
CA HIS A 209 -8.16 -16.79 16.09
C HIS A 209 -9.12 -17.95 15.86
N ASN A 210 -8.68 -19.19 16.08
CA ASN A 210 -9.43 -20.41 15.80
C ASN A 210 -10.03 -20.38 14.38
N TYR A 211 -9.18 -20.09 13.39
CA TYR A 211 -9.61 -20.03 11.99
C TYR A 211 -9.99 -21.40 11.45
N GLN A 212 -9.50 -22.50 12.04
CA GLN A 212 -9.70 -23.88 11.57
C GLN A 212 -9.31 -24.08 10.09
N VAL A 213 -8.21 -23.42 9.70
CA VAL A 213 -7.68 -23.49 8.33
C VAL A 213 -7.42 -24.96 7.94
N PRO A 214 -7.96 -25.43 6.80
CA PRO A 214 -7.74 -26.78 6.29
C PRO A 214 -6.30 -26.99 5.80
N SER A 215 -5.90 -28.25 5.61
CA SER A 215 -4.52 -28.61 5.26
C SER A 215 -4.14 -28.36 3.80
N ASP A 216 -5.11 -28.10 2.93
CA ASP A 216 -4.96 -27.93 1.48
C ASP A 216 -4.93 -26.47 1.02
N ASP A 217 -5.03 -25.51 1.95
CA ASP A 217 -5.00 -24.07 1.65
C ASP A 217 -4.44 -23.28 2.84
N CYS A 218 -3.39 -22.50 2.62
CA CYS A 218 -2.84 -21.60 3.63
C CYS A 218 -3.44 -20.18 3.57
N PHE A 219 -4.41 -19.94 2.68
CA PHE A 219 -5.06 -18.64 2.48
C PHE A 219 -4.05 -17.51 2.27
N ALA A 220 -3.14 -17.70 1.30
CA ALA A 220 -2.23 -16.63 0.88
C ALA A 220 -3.03 -15.39 0.47
N HIS A 221 -2.70 -14.24 1.04
CA HIS A 221 -3.46 -13.01 0.90
C HIS A 221 -2.56 -11.78 0.99
N LEU A 222 -3.13 -10.63 0.65
CA LEU A 222 -2.47 -9.34 0.60
C LEU A 222 -2.62 -8.60 1.93
N GLU A 223 -1.49 -8.26 2.53
CA GLU A 223 -1.38 -7.13 3.46
C GLU A 223 -1.12 -5.86 2.66
N VAL A 224 -2.04 -4.90 2.73
CA VAL A 224 -2.01 -3.69 1.90
C VAL A 224 -1.92 -2.44 2.77
N GLN A 225 -1.07 -1.49 2.37
CA GLN A 225 -1.02 -0.16 2.97
C GLN A 225 -1.03 0.88 1.86
N PHE A 226 -1.95 1.83 1.98
CA PHE A 226 -2.11 2.92 1.02
C PHE A 226 -1.53 4.21 1.59
N ARG A 227 -0.90 4.97 0.72
CA ARG A 227 -0.52 6.35 0.94
C ARG A 227 -1.00 7.17 -0.24
N PHE A 228 -2.00 8.02 -0.01
CA PHE A 228 -2.54 8.88 -1.05
C PHE A 228 -1.93 10.28 -1.00
N PHE A 229 -1.71 10.87 -2.18
CA PHE A 229 -1.16 12.22 -2.35
C PHE A 229 -2.19 13.20 -2.90
N SER A 230 -3.07 12.75 -3.78
CA SER A 230 -4.05 13.59 -4.46
C SER A 230 -5.41 12.89 -4.61
N LEU A 231 -6.18 12.84 -3.52
CA LEU A 231 -7.61 12.48 -3.59
C LEU A 231 -8.47 13.73 -3.63
N SER A 232 -9.52 13.71 -4.44
CA SER A 232 -10.52 14.76 -4.50
C SER A 232 -11.39 14.76 -3.24
N PRO A 233 -12.01 15.90 -2.89
CA PRO A 233 -12.95 15.96 -1.76
C PRO A 233 -14.23 15.13 -1.98
N LYS A 234 -14.45 14.60 -3.20
CA LYS A 234 -15.59 13.75 -3.55
C LYS A 234 -15.24 12.25 -3.56
N VAL A 235 -14.05 11.88 -3.11
CA VAL A 235 -13.61 10.49 -3.09
C VAL A 235 -14.58 9.59 -2.31
N GLU A 236 -14.90 8.45 -2.91
CA GLU A 236 -15.78 7.43 -2.39
C GLU A 236 -15.04 6.09 -2.22
N GLY A 237 -15.74 5.08 -1.73
CA GLY A 237 -15.18 3.75 -1.46
C GLY A 237 -15.09 3.46 0.03
N VAL A 238 -14.90 2.19 0.37
CA VAL A 238 -14.82 1.72 1.77
C VAL A 238 -13.77 2.49 2.57
N LEU A 239 -12.60 2.70 1.96
CA LEU A 239 -11.48 3.48 2.49
C LEU A 239 -11.54 4.93 2.01
N GLY A 240 -11.80 5.15 0.73
CA GLY A 240 -11.74 6.48 0.11
C GLY A 240 -12.59 7.52 0.82
N ARG A 241 -13.84 7.19 1.17
CA ARG A 241 -14.74 8.12 1.89
C ARG A 241 -14.16 8.69 3.19
N THR A 242 -13.22 7.97 3.83
CA THR A 242 -12.58 8.42 5.08
C THR A 242 -11.60 9.58 4.87
N TYR A 243 -11.26 9.89 3.62
CA TYR A 243 -10.40 11.01 3.23
C TYR A 243 -11.19 12.27 2.87
N ARG A 244 -12.53 12.22 2.86
CA ARG A 244 -13.34 13.41 2.59
C ARG A 244 -13.29 14.40 3.75
N PRO A 245 -13.29 15.72 3.48
CA PRO A 245 -13.26 16.74 4.54
C PRO A 245 -14.45 16.69 5.50
N ASP A 246 -15.60 16.22 5.04
CA ASP A 246 -16.86 16.11 5.78
C ASP A 246 -17.09 14.71 6.38
N PHE A 247 -16.11 13.81 6.29
CA PHE A 247 -16.26 12.47 6.83
C PHE A 247 -16.27 12.48 8.36
N GLU A 248 -17.44 12.17 8.91
CA GLU A 248 -17.58 11.87 10.33
C GLU A 248 -17.45 10.37 10.55
N ASN A 249 -16.42 9.96 11.30
CA ASN A 249 -16.21 8.55 11.58
C ASN A 249 -17.33 8.01 12.49
N PRO A 250 -18.19 7.10 12.01
CA PRO A 250 -19.33 6.60 12.79
C PRO A 250 -18.88 5.64 13.91
N ALA A 251 -17.63 5.17 13.88
CA ALA A 251 -17.12 4.27 14.88
C ALA A 251 -16.83 4.99 16.20
N LYS A 252 -17.36 4.44 17.29
CA LYS A 252 -17.12 4.95 18.64
C LYS A 252 -15.63 4.83 19.01
N PRO A 253 -15.02 5.90 19.57
CA PRO A 253 -13.68 5.80 20.14
C PRO A 253 -13.59 4.68 21.18
N GLY A 254 -12.47 3.92 21.18
CA GLY A 254 -12.21 2.86 22.16
C GLY A 254 -12.76 1.47 21.81
N VAL A 255 -13.45 1.30 20.68
CA VAL A 255 -13.86 -0.03 20.19
C VAL A 255 -12.67 -0.77 19.61
N ALA A 256 -12.42 -2.00 20.08
CA ALA A 256 -11.22 -2.78 19.73
C ALA A 256 -11.12 -3.18 18.25
N MET A 257 -12.24 -3.16 17.52
CA MET A 257 -12.31 -3.43 16.08
C MET A 257 -13.50 -2.69 15.45
N PRO A 258 -13.35 -1.39 15.13
CA PRO A 258 -14.44 -0.65 14.53
C PRO A 258 -14.64 -1.10 13.08
N VAL A 259 -15.89 -1.41 12.71
CA VAL A 259 -16.25 -1.81 11.35
C VAL A 259 -17.05 -0.67 10.71
N LEU A 260 -16.65 -0.24 9.52
CA LEU A 260 -17.39 0.75 8.75
C LEU A 260 -18.42 0.04 7.86
N GLY A 261 -19.71 0.37 8.04
CA GLY A 261 -20.82 -0.20 7.25
C GLY A 261 -20.96 0.39 5.83
N GLY A 262 -22.01 -0.01 5.11
CA GLY A 262 -22.30 0.47 3.74
C GLY A 262 -21.58 -0.32 2.65
N GLU A 263 -21.26 -1.59 2.92
CA GLU A 263 -20.56 -2.49 1.98
C GLU A 263 -21.31 -2.66 0.65
N ASP A 264 -22.64 -2.69 0.69
CA ASP A 264 -23.48 -2.88 -0.50
C ASP A 264 -23.33 -1.75 -1.52
N ASN A 265 -23.03 -0.53 -1.07
CA ASN A 265 -22.81 0.63 -1.95
C ASN A 265 -21.51 0.51 -2.75
N TYR A 266 -20.56 -0.28 -2.27
CA TYR A 266 -19.22 -0.41 -2.87
C TYR A 266 -18.98 -1.79 -3.48
N ARG A 267 -19.99 -2.66 -3.55
CA ARG A 267 -19.88 -3.96 -4.19
C ARG A 267 -19.74 -3.79 -5.70
N THR A 268 -18.77 -4.47 -6.30
CA THR A 268 -18.58 -4.51 -7.76
C THR A 268 -18.81 -5.92 -8.31
N THR A 269 -19.10 -6.01 -9.61
CA THR A 269 -19.33 -7.30 -10.29
C THR A 269 -18.04 -8.09 -10.53
N SER A 270 -16.91 -7.41 -10.69
CA SER A 270 -15.60 -8.01 -10.91
C SER A 270 -14.48 -7.11 -10.38
N LEU A 271 -13.27 -7.67 -10.29
CA LEU A 271 -12.07 -6.95 -9.84
C LEU A 271 -11.78 -5.69 -10.66
N LEU A 272 -12.04 -5.71 -11.96
CA LEU A 272 -11.77 -4.60 -12.89
C LEU A 272 -13.05 -3.87 -13.34
N SER A 273 -14.15 -3.99 -12.58
CA SER A 273 -15.39 -3.26 -12.87
C SER A 273 -15.38 -1.87 -12.23
N ALA A 274 -15.74 -0.86 -13.01
CA ALA A 274 -15.90 0.52 -12.55
C ALA A 274 -17.19 0.74 -11.75
N GLY A 275 -18.24 -0.02 -12.04
CA GLY A 275 -19.58 0.24 -11.52
C GLY A 275 -19.79 -0.28 -10.09
N CYS A 276 -20.17 0.61 -9.19
CA CYS A 276 -20.77 0.31 -7.89
C CYS A 276 -21.81 1.39 -7.51
N GLY A 277 -22.63 1.14 -6.48
CA GLY A 277 -23.75 2.02 -6.11
C GLY A 277 -23.38 3.45 -5.72
N ALA A 278 -22.16 3.66 -5.21
CA ALA A 278 -21.65 4.98 -4.82
C ALA A 278 -20.30 5.33 -5.49
N CYS A 279 -19.88 4.59 -6.52
CA CYS A 279 -18.63 4.85 -7.22
C CYS A 279 -18.73 6.14 -8.04
N VAL A 280 -17.65 6.92 -8.07
CA VAL A 280 -17.56 8.21 -8.78
C VAL A 280 -16.50 8.21 -9.88
N PHE A 281 -15.86 7.06 -10.12
CA PHE A 281 -14.88 6.89 -11.18
C PHE A 281 -15.51 7.02 -12.56
N SER A 282 -14.82 7.74 -13.44
CA SER A 282 -15.17 7.86 -14.86
C SER A 282 -13.92 7.76 -15.70
N SER A 283 -13.86 6.75 -16.58
CA SER A 283 -12.75 6.55 -17.53
C SER A 283 -12.58 7.71 -18.52
N GLU A 284 -13.63 8.52 -18.72
CA GLU A 284 -13.66 9.62 -19.69
C GLU A 284 -13.09 10.93 -19.13
N SER A 285 -13.05 11.09 -17.80
CA SER A 285 -12.69 12.35 -17.13
C SER A 285 -11.20 12.74 -17.23
N ALA A 286 -10.36 11.91 -17.85
CA ALA A 286 -8.95 12.18 -18.08
C ALA A 286 -8.64 12.90 -19.40
N ALA A 287 -9.58 12.91 -20.35
CA ALA A 287 -9.42 13.61 -21.63
C ALA A 287 -9.63 15.13 -21.52
N GLU A 288 -10.18 15.62 -20.41
CA GLU A 288 -10.49 17.04 -20.17
C GLU A 288 -9.59 17.69 -19.11
N LYS A 289 -8.34 17.23 -18.95
CA LYS A 289 -7.31 17.95 -18.17
C LYS A 289 -6.32 18.67 -19.08
N GLU A 290 -6.82 19.52 -19.97
CA GLU A 290 -6.15 20.78 -20.27
C GLU A 290 -7.02 21.91 -19.72
N THR A 291 -6.43 22.74 -18.87
CA THR A 291 -6.99 23.98 -18.28
C THR A 291 -8.02 23.84 -17.15
N THR A 292 -7.54 23.56 -15.93
CA THR A 292 -8.10 24.24 -14.74
C THR A 292 -6.96 24.63 -13.80
N ALA A 293 -7.01 25.88 -13.36
CA ALA A 293 -5.95 26.65 -12.74
C ALA A 293 -5.27 25.98 -11.55
N GLU A 294 -3.94 26.16 -11.48
CA GLU A 294 -3.14 25.97 -10.28
C GLU A 294 -3.84 26.64 -9.10
N ALA A 295 -4.32 25.83 -8.16
CA ALA A 295 -4.58 26.33 -6.83
C ALA A 295 -3.21 26.73 -6.26
N GLU A 296 -2.97 28.04 -6.14
CA GLU A 296 -1.88 28.58 -5.34
C GLU A 296 -1.93 27.92 -3.96
N TYR A 297 -1.01 26.99 -3.72
CA TYR A 297 -0.64 26.62 -2.36
C TYR A 297 -0.04 27.88 -1.75
N GLY A 298 -0.84 28.61 -0.96
CA GLY A 298 -0.42 29.80 -0.25
C GLY A 298 0.93 29.57 0.41
N THR A 299 1.92 30.37 0.01
CA THR A 299 3.26 30.35 0.57
C THR A 299 3.17 30.72 2.04
N LEU A 300 3.56 29.79 2.92
CA LEU A 300 3.64 30.03 4.36
C LEU A 300 4.79 31.00 4.64
N ASP A 301 4.48 32.21 5.08
CA ASP A 301 5.49 33.16 5.56
C ASP A 301 5.85 32.84 7.01
N CYS A 302 7.06 32.31 7.21
CA CYS A 302 7.61 32.01 8.53
C CYS A 302 8.76 33.00 8.82
N THR A 303 8.44 34.17 9.37
CA THR A 303 9.44 35.14 9.84
C THR A 303 9.85 34.86 11.29
N SER A 304 11.17 34.79 11.53
CA SER A 304 11.73 34.72 12.89
C SER A 304 11.57 36.06 13.59
N ARG A 305 10.68 36.17 14.58
CA ARG A 305 10.74 37.34 15.48
C ARG A 305 11.95 37.22 16.40
N THR A 306 12.91 38.11 16.19
CA THR A 306 14.03 38.36 17.10
C THR A 306 13.51 39.01 18.40
N SER A 307 13.16 38.18 19.39
CA SER A 307 13.41 38.46 20.81
C SER A 307 13.20 37.18 21.64
N GLY A 308 14.32 36.53 22.00
CA GLY A 308 14.43 35.74 23.23
C GLY A 308 13.78 34.35 23.33
N GLY A 309 13.33 33.69 22.24
CA GLY A 309 12.82 32.32 22.32
C GLY A 309 12.91 31.52 21.02
N TYR A 310 13.35 30.26 21.10
CA TYR A 310 13.47 29.33 19.96
C TYR A 310 12.11 28.75 19.55
N GLY A 311 11.24 29.58 18.96
CA GLY A 311 9.96 29.13 18.40
C GLY A 311 9.69 29.73 17.03
N ILE A 312 9.43 28.89 16.03
CA ILE A 312 8.86 29.28 14.75
C ILE A 312 7.34 29.14 14.88
N VAL A 313 6.60 30.23 14.66
CA VAL A 313 5.14 30.19 14.58
C VAL A 313 4.77 30.56 13.16
N CYS A 314 4.27 29.59 12.39
CA CYS A 314 3.73 29.84 11.05
C CYS A 314 2.20 30.05 11.17
N LYS A 315 1.68 31.11 10.55
CA LYS A 315 0.25 31.34 10.41
C LYS A 315 -0.17 31.14 8.97
N LYS A 316 -1.44 30.73 8.81
CA LYS A 316 -2.13 30.66 7.53
C LYS A 316 -2.76 32.02 7.22
#